data_AF-A0A392VU19-F1
#
_entry.id   AF-A0A392VU19-F1
#
_cell.length_a   1.000
_cell.length_b   1.000
_cell.length_c   1.000
_cell.angle_alpha   90.00
_cell.angle_beta   90.00
_cell.angle_gamma   90.00
#
_symmetry.space_group_name_H-M   'P 1'
#
loop_
_entity.id
_entity.type
_entity.pdbx_description
1 polymer ?
#
loop_
_entity_poly.entity_id
_entity_poly.type
_entity_poly.pdbx_seq_one_letter_code
_entity_poly.pdbx_strand_id
1 'polypeptide(L)' 'MSVLNAVSPSISEDDNNALTAPFAIAEFKDAVFSMEADKCPGPDGFNPGFYQHFWDLCGNDIF' A
#
# COMPACT_ATOMS: atom_id res chain seq x y z
N MET A 1 -33.58 3.45 -16.00
CA MET A 1 -32.85 2.24 -15.58
C MET A 1 -31.37 2.55 -15.67
N SER A 2 -30.62 2.40 -14.57
CA SER A 2 -29.17 2.59 -14.58
C SER A 2 -28.49 1.37 -15.21
N VAL A 3 -27.46 1.60 -16.03
CA VAL A 3 -26.65 0.52 -16.63
C VAL A 3 -26.02 -0.40 -15.58
N LEU A 4 -25.83 0.08 -14.35
CA LEU A 4 -25.31 -0.70 -13.23
C LEU A 4 -26.22 -1.87 -12.83
N ASN A 5 -27.53 -1.77 -13.06
CA ASN A 5 -28.48 -2.84 -12.72
C ASN A 5 -28.41 -4.05 -13.66
N ALA A 6 -27.65 -3.95 -14.77
CA ALA A 6 -27.45 -5.05 -15.72
C ALA A 6 -26.25 -5.95 -15.36
N VAL A 7 -25.50 -5.62 -14.30
CA VAL A 7 -24.30 -6.35 -13.87
C VAL A 7 -24.49 -6.83 -12.44
N SER A 8 -24.28 -8.13 -12.20
CA SER A 8 -24.28 -8.68 -10.85
C SER A 8 -22.98 -8.31 -10.12
N PRO A 9 -23.04 -7.78 -8.88
CA PRO A 9 -21.84 -7.52 -8.08
C PRO A 9 -21.03 -8.80 -7.85
N SER A 10 -19.72 -8.72 -8.03
CA SER A 10 -18.79 -9.84 -7.81
C SER A 10 -18.00 -9.73 -6.51
N ILE A 11 -18.16 -8.63 -5.78
CA ILE A 11 -17.44 -8.28 -4.56
C ILE A 11 -18.52 -8.00 -3.50
N SER A 12 -18.37 -8.54 -2.30
CA SER A 12 -19.31 -8.28 -1.20
C SER A 12 -19.16 -6.84 -0.70
N GLU A 13 -20.14 -6.34 0.05
CA GLU A 13 -20.03 -5.02 0.67
C GLU A 13 -18.86 -4.96 1.66
N ASP A 14 -18.62 -6.03 2.42
CA ASP A 14 -17.49 -6.15 3.34
C ASP A 14 -16.14 -6.13 2.62
N ASP A 15 -16.02 -6.85 1.50
CA ASP A 15 -14.81 -6.80 0.67
C ASP A 15 -14.59 -5.39 0.12
N ASN A 16 -15.66 -4.72 -0.34
CA ASN A 16 -15.56 -3.35 -0.84
C ASN A 16 -15.14 -2.38 0.27
N ASN A 17 -15.67 -2.53 1.48
CA ASN A 17 -15.27 -1.75 2.65
C ASN A 17 -13.79 -1.97 2.99
N ALA A 18 -13.30 -3.22 2.92
CA ALA A 18 -11.90 -3.55 3.16
C ALA A 18 -10.97 -2.99 2.06
N LEU A 19 -11.33 -3.16 0.79
CA LEU A 19 -10.55 -2.70 -0.37
C LEU A 19 -10.48 -1.18 -0.48
N THR A 20 -11.47 -0.47 0.07
CA THR A 20 -11.54 1.00 0.05
C THR A 20 -11.12 1.64 1.37
N ALA A 21 -10.75 0.85 2.38
CA ALA A 21 -10.26 1.36 3.64
C ALA A 21 -8.94 2.13 3.44
N PRO A 22 -8.69 3.21 4.23
CA PRO A 22 -7.38 3.83 4.27
C PRO A 22 -6.32 2.83 4.71
N PHE A 23 -5.13 2.89 4.11
CA PHE A 23 -3.99 2.09 4.54
C PHE A 23 -3.63 2.40 5.99
N ALA A 24 -3.24 1.38 6.75
CA ALA A 24 -2.62 1.58 8.05
C ALA A 24 -1.10 1.71 7.92
N ILE A 25 -0.48 2.54 8.75
CA ILE A 25 0.99 2.68 8.77
C ILE A 25 1.70 1.34 9.05
N ALA A 26 1.06 0.44 9.80
CA ALA A 26 1.57 -0.91 10.03
C ALA A 26 1.62 -1.73 8.73
N GLU A 27 0.55 -1.70 7.93
CA GLU A 27 0.50 -2.38 6.62
C GLU A 27 1.52 -1.79 5.64
N PHE A 28 1.67 -0.46 5.66
CA PHE A 28 2.67 0.24 4.85
C PHE A 28 4.09 -0.17 5.25
N LYS A 29 4.38 -0.24 6.56
CA LYS A 29 5.65 -0.75 7.07
C LYS A 29 5.91 -2.19 6.62
N ASP A 30 4.94 -3.07 6.80
CA ASP A 30 5.08 -4.49 6.44
C ASP A 30 5.35 -4.64 4.94
N ALA A 31 4.68 -3.85 4.10
CA ALA A 31 4.95 -3.80 2.67
C ALA A 31 6.41 -3.39 2.38
N VAL A 32 6.90 -2.30 2.96
CA VAL A 32 8.29 -1.84 2.78
C VAL A 32 9.30 -2.89 3.25
N PHE A 33 9.05 -3.54 4.39
CA PHE A 33 9.95 -4.56 4.96
C PHE A 33 9.87 -5.91 4.24
N SER A 34 8.82 -6.15 3.44
CA SER A 34 8.73 -7.33 2.56
C SER A 34 9.56 -7.20 1.28
N MET A 35 10.01 -5.99 0.94
CA MET A 35 10.81 -5.74 -0.27
C MET A 35 12.26 -6.18 -0.07
N GLU A 36 12.84 -6.77 -1.12
CA GLU A 36 14.29 -7.02 -1.17
C GLU A 36 15.06 -5.69 -1.08
N ALA A 37 15.98 -5.59 -0.12
CA ALA A 37 16.65 -4.33 0.23
C ALA A 37 17.46 -3.73 -0.93
N ASP A 38 18.07 -4.58 -1.77
CA ASP A 38 18.95 -4.19 -2.89
C ASP A 38 18.19 -4.06 -4.23
N LYS A 39 16.89 -3.76 -4.19
CA LYS A 39 16.13 -3.47 -5.41
C LYS A 39 16.55 -2.14 -6.01
N CYS A 40 16.31 -2.02 -7.33
CA CYS A 40 16.57 -0.80 -8.08
C CYS A 40 15.85 0.40 -7.41
N PRO A 41 16.53 1.55 -7.25
CA PRO A 41 15.95 2.72 -6.61
C PRO A 41 14.79 3.32 -7.43
N GLY A 42 13.92 4.05 -6.74
CA GLY A 42 12.89 4.87 -7.37
C GLY A 42 13.45 6.18 -7.96
N PRO A 43 12.58 7.07 -8.46
CA PRO A 43 12.96 8.40 -8.92
C PRO A 43 13.62 9.28 -7.84
N ASP A 44 13.44 8.94 -6.56
CA ASP A 44 14.09 9.55 -5.40
C ASP A 44 15.57 9.13 -5.22
N GLY A 45 16.01 8.09 -5.92
CA GLY A 45 17.37 7.55 -5.85
C GLY A 45 17.64 6.62 -4.66
N PHE A 46 16.64 6.29 -3.84
CA PHE A 46 16.80 5.40 -2.68
C PHE A 46 16.23 4.01 -2.96
N ASN A 47 16.94 2.97 -2.52
CA ASN A 47 16.45 1.59 -2.55
C ASN A 47 15.59 1.29 -1.30
N PRO A 48 14.82 0.20 -1.29
CA PRO A 48 14.02 -0.18 -0.11
C PRO A 48 14.85 -0.33 1.16
N GLY A 49 16.11 -0.77 1.05
CA GLY A 49 17.02 -0.90 2.18
C GLY A 49 17.24 0.41 2.94
N PHE A 50 17.25 1.56 2.25
CA PHE A 50 17.31 2.87 2.89
C PHE A 50 16.11 3.09 3.82
N TYR A 51 14.89 2.88 3.32
CA TYR A 51 13.66 3.09 4.07
C TYR A 51 13.50 2.09 5.22
N GLN A 52 13.92 0.83 5.02
CA GLN A 52 13.95 -0.17 6.08
C GLN A 52 14.90 0.24 7.21
N HIS A 53 16.10 0.74 6.86
CA HIS A 53 17.11 1.14 7.84
C HIS A 53 16.73 2.42 8.60
N PHE A 54 16.19 3.42 7.90
CA PHE A 54 15.83 4.72 8.47
C PHE A 54 14.32 4.85 8.79
N TRP A 55 13.62 3.73 8.95
CA TRP A 55 12.17 3.73 9.17
C TRP A 55 11.76 4.62 10.37
N ASP A 56 12.46 4.50 11.49
CA ASP A 56 12.12 5.26 12.70
C ASP A 56 12.34 6.78 12.53
N LEU A 57 13.14 7.19 11.53
CA LEU A 57 13.40 8.58 11.21
C LEU A 57 12.37 9.14 10.22
N CYS A 58 12.06 8.42 9.14
CA CYS A 58 11.29 8.97 8.02
C CYS A 58 9.95 8.27 7.76
N GLY A 59 9.65 7.16 8.42
CA GLY A 59 8.48 6.32 8.11
C GLY A 59 7.15 7.04 8.22
N ASN A 60 7.02 7.99 9.16
CA ASN A 60 5.83 8.82 9.30
C ASN A 60 5.73 9.95 8.25
N ASP A 61 6.85 10.40 7.69
CA ASP A 61 6.88 11.49 6.71
C ASP A 61 6.58 10.99 5.30
N ILE A 62 6.85 9.70 5.03
CA ILE A 62 6.64 9.05 3.72
C ILE A 62 5.33 8.26 3.64
N PHE A 63 4.64 8.06 4.77
CA PHE A 63 3.30 7.47 4.84
C PHE A 63 2.23 8.54 4.56
#